data_AF-A0A966VSM0-F1
#
_entry.id   AF-A0A966VSM0-F1
#
_cell.length_a   1.000
_cell.length_b   1.000
_cell.length_c   1.000
_cell.angle_alpha   90.00
_cell.angle_beta   90.00
_cell.angle_gamma   90.00
#
_symmetry.space_group_name_H-M   'P 1'
#
loop_
_entity.id
_entity.type
_entity.pdbx_description
1 polymer ?
#
loop_
_entity_poly.entity_id
_entity_poly.type
_entity_poly.pdbx_seq_one_letter_code
_entity_poly.pdbx_strand_id
1 'polypeptide(L)' 'MTATMSNTKAGEGRVVAIAGPVIDVEFPRGSLPELNRALEFT' A
#
# COMPACT_ATOMS: atom_id res chain seq x y z
N MET A 1 22.74 -10.14 -6.83
CA MET A 1 22.16 -8.78 -6.90
C MET A 1 21.49 -8.51 -5.56
N THR A 2 22.01 -7.59 -4.75
CA THR A 2 21.41 -7.21 -3.47
C THR A 2 20.44 -6.06 -3.73
N ALA A 3 19.14 -6.27 -3.50
CA ALA A 3 18.14 -5.22 -3.61
C ALA A 3 18.18 -4.34 -2.36
N THR A 4 18.49 -3.05 -2.54
CA THR A 4 18.40 -2.04 -1.49
C THR A 4 16.92 -1.81 -1.17
N MET A 5 16.45 -2.25 0.00
CA MET A 5 15.08 -1.96 0.45
C MET A 5 14.99 -0.51 0.95
N SER A 6 14.56 0.41 0.09
CA SER A 6 14.17 1.75 0.51
C SER A 6 12.83 1.67 1.24
N ASN A 7 12.87 1.75 2.57
CA ASN A 7 11.66 1.82 3.40
C ASN A 7 11.06 3.23 3.37
N THR A 8 10.49 3.62 2.24
CA THR A 8 9.63 4.81 2.18
C THR A 8 8.35 4.47 2.92
N LYS A 9 8.12 5.12 4.07
CA LYS A 9 6.92 4.92 4.88
C LYS A 9 5.71 5.45 4.10
N ALA A 10 5.02 4.58 3.37
CA ALA A 10 3.73 4.89 2.79
C ALA A 10 2.80 5.34 3.93
N GLY A 11 2.01 6.39 3.70
CA GLY A 11 1.02 6.84 4.68
C GLY A 11 0.06 5.72 5.04
N GLU A 12 -0.49 5.73 6.26
CA GLU A 12 -1.52 4.78 6.66
C GLU A 12 -2.75 4.95 5.75
N GLY A 13 -3.14 3.86 5.09
CA GLY A 13 -4.31 3.81 4.23
C GLY A 13 -5.52 3.23 4.94
N ARG A 14 -6.70 3.44 4.38
CA ARG A 14 -7.97 2.88 4.89
C ARG A 14 -8.70 2.11 3.80
N VAL A 15 -9.20 0.92 4.13
CA VAL A 15 -10.07 0.15 3.25
C VAL A 15 -11.36 0.92 3.01
N VAL A 16 -11.71 1.13 1.74
CA VAL A 16 -12.96 1.83 1.34
C VAL A 16 -13.98 0.88 0.74
N ALA A 17 -13.55 -0.20 0.10
CA ALA A 17 -14.44 -1.22 -0.46
C ALA A 17 -13.75 -2.59 -0.53
N ILE A 18 -14.58 -3.65 -0.51
CA ILE A 18 -14.15 -5.04 -0.65
C ILE A 18 -15.04 -5.69 -1.71
N ALA A 19 -14.42 -6.11 -2.82
CA ALA A 19 -15.07 -6.81 -3.92
C ALA A 19 -14.49 -8.23 -4.04
N GLY A 20 -14.82 -9.09 -3.07
CA GLY A 20 -14.25 -10.43 -2.96
C GLY A 20 -12.76 -10.37 -2.58
N PRO A 21 -11.84 -10.98 -3.37
CA PRO A 21 -10.40 -10.93 -3.09
C PRO A 21 -9.76 -9.57 -3.44
N VAL A 22 -10.48 -8.68 -4.13
CA VAL A 22 -10.01 -7.35 -4.51
C VAL A 22 -10.41 -6.34 -3.46
N ILE A 23 -9.46 -5.51 -3.01
CA ILE A 23 -9.65 -4.54 -1.93
C ILE A 23 -9.21 -3.16 -2.43
N ASP A 24 -10.11 -2.20 -2.32
CA ASP A 24 -9.81 -0.79 -2.61
C ASP A 24 -9.36 -0.11 -1.32
N VAL A 25 -8.19 0.52 -1.37
CA VAL A 25 -7.58 1.24 -0.23
C VAL A 25 -7.31 2.69 -0.63
N GLU A 26 -7.79 3.62 0.19
CA GLU A 26 -7.49 5.04 0.04
C GLU A 26 -6.24 5.41 0.82
N PHE A 27 -5.34 6.17 0.19
CA PHE A 27 -4.14 6.73 0.79
C PHE A 27 -4.18 8.27 0.76
N PRO A 28 -3.51 8.94 1.70
CA PRO A 28 -3.27 10.38 1.60
C PRO A 28 -2.61 10.76 0.27
N ARG A 29 -2.88 11.99 -0.20
CA ARG A 29 -2.27 12.50 -1.44
C ARG A 29 -0.74 12.42 -1.37
N GLY A 30 -0.12 11.94 -2.44
CA GLY A 30 1.34 11.76 -2.52
C GLY A 30 1.89 10.57 -1.72
N SER A 31 1.03 9.78 -1.08
CA SER A 31 1.40 8.62 -0.27
C SER A 31 1.01 7.28 -0.91
N LEU A 32 0.68 7.28 -2.21
CA LEU A 32 0.35 6.05 -2.92
C LEU A 32 1.61 5.14 -3.00
N PRO A 33 1.49 3.87 -2.57
CA PRO A 33 2.52 2.85 -2.78
C PRO A 33 2.92 2.68 -4.24
N GLU A 34 4.16 2.25 -4.49
CA GLU A 34 4.56 1.76 -5.81
C GLU A 34 3.77 0.50 -6.20
N LEU A 35 3.67 0.24 -7.51
CA LEU A 35 2.99 -0.95 -8.01
C LEU A 35 3.67 -2.23 -7.50
N ASN A 36 2.87 -3.24 -7.15
CA ASN A 36 3.31 -4.51 -6.55
C ASN A 36 3.93 -4.38 -5.15
N ARG A 37 3.76 -3.24 -4.46
CA ARG A 37 4.10 -3.11 -3.05
C ARG A 37 3.07 -3.87 -2.19
N ALA A 38 3.56 -4.74 -1.30
CA ALA A 38 2.73 -5.45 -0.34
C ALA A 38 2.19 -4.50 0.73
N LEU A 39 0.95 -4.76 1.16
CA LEU A 39 0.25 -4.05 2.25
C LEU A 39 -0.12 -5.06 3.34
N GLU A 40 -0.04 -4.63 4.60
CA GLU A 40 -0.33 -5.45 5.76
C GLU A 40 -1.47 -4.82 6.58
N PHE A 41 -2.33 -5.67 7.15
CA PHE A 41 -3.38 -5.25 8.07
C PHE A 41 -2.86 -5.34 9.50
N THR A 42 -3.15 -4.34 10.32
CA THR A 42 -2.81 -4.33 11.76
C THR A 42 -4.07 -4.24 12.58
#